data_AF-A0A1Y1S694-F1
#
_entry.id   AF-A0A1Y1S694-F1
#
_cell.length_a   1.000
_cell.length_b   1.000
_cell.length_c   1.000
_cell.angle_alpha   90.00
_cell.angle_beta   90.00
_cell.angle_gamma   90.00
#
_symmetry.space_group_name_H-M   'P 1'
#
loop_
_entity.id
_entity.type
_entity.pdbx_description
1 polymer ?
#
loop_
_entity_poly.entity_id
_entity_poly.type
_entity_poly.pdbx_seq_one_letter_code
_entity_poly.pdbx_strand_id
1 'polypeptide(L)'
;MTKPVEDFNHLVYEHLVCSGLSKAAEAFRTEAKIDDERGRRAERREESTLWRWYEHFVEVADVRSASPYHVGSRHRIESIMHSLENEKKRHQEVVDLFSRNGRGGNQMKLERIQVVRLNILVREAFLQNGCIFLCDGFSIYYGDYSGESYSKIADSSVRNMCISDGGDGRVRVGYVCDANAVRVVEVSGREQKSLLTLQHSVSVKNIALVRDQLFLLDATGFVKTYSLSGGSHHSAFFEKKVVYEIVGWLGSRLLVIDSRNVLVEYDIDSRECEQLGAMELEPVLSVKENHLFVNSSGVSVYEGGIGSDHLVHSGKVEPKMIDFAMFRGGLVALKRNELVFDGFRIEVDKGHSVFVQDDQIVVVSDEGTIEVFTPVSS
;
A
#
# COMPACT_ATOMS: atom_id res chain seq x y z
N MET A 1 -22.30 27.39 -28.16
CA MET A 1 -21.43 27.45 -26.96
C MET A 1 -22.00 28.51 -25.99
N THR A 2 -23.17 28.26 -25.40
CA THR A 2 -23.87 29.18 -24.47
C THR A 2 -23.87 28.68 -23.01
N LYS A 3 -23.23 27.54 -22.72
CA LYS A 3 -23.33 26.80 -21.45
C LYS A 3 -22.73 27.47 -20.19
N PRO A 4 -21.67 28.31 -20.21
CA PRO A 4 -21.04 28.78 -18.98
C PRO A 4 -21.95 29.66 -18.10
N VAL A 5 -22.82 30.46 -18.73
CA VAL A 5 -23.71 31.41 -18.03
C VAL A 5 -24.91 30.66 -17.43
N GLU A 6 -25.43 29.67 -18.15
CA GLU A 6 -26.54 28.82 -17.69
C GLU A 6 -26.16 27.99 -16.46
N ASP A 7 -24.89 27.58 -16.36
CA ASP A 7 -24.39 26.78 -15.24
C ASP A 7 -24.08 27.66 -14.01
N PHE A 8 -23.60 28.90 -14.17
CA PHE A 8 -23.41 29.82 -13.03
C PHE A 8 -24.74 30.28 -12.41
N ASN A 9 -25.73 30.62 -13.25
CA ASN A 9 -27.06 31.02 -12.76
C ASN A 9 -27.71 29.90 -11.93
N HIS A 10 -27.51 28.64 -12.31
CA HIS A 10 -27.99 27.51 -11.51
C HIS A 10 -27.36 27.46 -10.11
N LEU A 11 -26.04 27.68 -10.02
CA LEU A 11 -25.32 27.71 -8.74
C LEU A 11 -25.77 28.86 -7.83
N VAL A 12 -26.04 30.04 -8.39
CA VAL A 12 -26.57 31.19 -7.65
C VAL A 12 -27.97 30.90 -7.11
N TYR A 13 -28.86 30.33 -7.94
CA TYR A 13 -30.19 29.93 -7.49
C TYR A 13 -30.13 28.88 -6.39
N GLU A 14 -29.30 27.84 -6.54
CA GLU A 14 -29.09 26.82 -5.52
C GLU A 14 -28.63 27.42 -4.19
N HIS A 15 -27.71 28.39 -4.24
CA HIS A 15 -27.27 29.09 -3.04
C HIS A 15 -28.40 29.87 -2.36
N LEU A 16 -29.21 30.61 -3.11
CA LEU A 16 -30.34 31.37 -2.55
C LEU A 16 -31.37 30.46 -1.88
N VAL A 17 -31.63 29.28 -2.46
CA VAL A 17 -32.54 28.28 -1.88
C VAL A 17 -31.97 27.71 -0.58
N CYS A 18 -30.72 27.23 -0.59
CA CYS A 18 -30.09 26.65 0.60
C CYS A 18 -29.92 27.67 1.74
N SER A 19 -29.73 28.94 1.41
CA SER A 19 -29.63 30.04 2.38
C SER A 19 -30.99 30.54 2.91
N GLY A 20 -32.10 29.90 2.53
CA GLY A 20 -33.45 30.25 3.02
C GLY A 20 -34.04 31.52 2.41
N LEU A 21 -33.49 32.03 1.31
CA LEU A 21 -33.90 33.28 0.66
C LEU A 21 -34.94 33.04 -0.44
N SER A 22 -36.03 32.32 -0.14
CA SER A 22 -36.96 31.78 -1.15
C SER A 22 -37.58 32.83 -2.08
N LYS A 23 -37.88 34.04 -1.59
CA LYS A 23 -38.42 35.14 -2.42
C LYS A 23 -37.42 35.65 -3.45
N ALA A 24 -36.14 35.78 -3.05
CA ALA A 24 -35.08 36.20 -3.94
C ALA A 24 -34.72 35.09 -4.95
N ALA A 25 -34.73 33.83 -4.50
CA ALA A 25 -34.54 32.67 -5.36
C ALA A 25 -35.59 32.62 -6.48
N GLU A 26 -36.87 32.83 -6.18
CA GLU A 26 -37.95 32.76 -7.18
C GLU A 26 -37.92 33.92 -8.18
N ALA A 27 -37.63 35.14 -7.71
CA ALA A 27 -37.41 36.29 -8.59
C ALA A 27 -36.22 36.03 -9.54
N PHE A 28 -35.11 35.53 -9.00
CA PHE A 28 -33.90 35.23 -9.77
C PHE A 28 -34.12 34.09 -10.77
N ARG A 29 -34.84 33.03 -10.39
CA ARG A 29 -35.20 31.90 -11.29
C ARG A 29 -35.93 32.38 -12.54
N THR A 30 -36.88 33.29 -12.34
CA THR A 30 -37.71 33.86 -13.40
C THR A 30 -36.86 34.69 -14.37
N GLU A 31 -35.99 35.56 -13.81
CA GLU A 31 -35.10 36.42 -14.60
C GLU A 31 -34.03 35.62 -15.35
N ALA A 32 -33.41 34.65 -14.68
CA ALA A 32 -32.34 33.82 -15.23
C ALA A 32 -32.81 32.64 -16.09
N LYS A 33 -34.14 32.46 -16.26
CA LYS A 33 -34.77 31.38 -17.03
C LYS A 33 -34.27 29.99 -16.66
N ILE A 34 -34.18 29.72 -15.36
CA ILE A 34 -33.73 28.42 -14.85
C ILE A 34 -34.86 27.40 -15.02
N ASP A 35 -34.56 26.32 -15.74
CA ASP A 35 -35.49 25.23 -15.99
C ASP A 35 -35.99 24.53 -14.70
N ASP A 36 -37.24 24.08 -14.73
CA ASP A 36 -37.97 23.53 -13.59
C ASP A 36 -37.35 22.24 -13.03
N GLU A 37 -36.67 21.44 -13.85
CA GLU A 37 -35.97 20.25 -13.36
C GLU A 37 -34.69 20.60 -12.61
N ARG A 38 -33.98 21.64 -13.04
CA ARG A 38 -32.79 22.15 -12.37
C ARG A 38 -33.17 22.88 -11.06
N GLY A 39 -34.30 23.58 -11.06
CA GLY A 39 -34.85 24.21 -9.85
C GLY A 39 -35.18 23.19 -8.76
N ARG A 40 -35.94 22.14 -9.11
CA ARG A 40 -36.32 21.06 -8.17
C ARG A 40 -35.12 20.28 -7.62
N ARG A 41 -34.00 20.23 -8.33
CA ARG A 41 -32.75 19.62 -7.83
C ARG A 41 -32.08 20.46 -6.75
N ALA A 42 -32.10 21.78 -6.88
CA ALA A 42 -31.55 22.69 -5.87
C ALA A 42 -32.34 22.63 -4.55
N GLU A 43 -33.67 22.53 -4.62
CA GLU A 43 -34.57 22.44 -3.44
C GLU A 43 -34.38 21.16 -2.61
N ARG A 44 -33.75 20.13 -3.16
CA ARG A 44 -33.47 18.86 -2.45
C ARG A 44 -32.11 18.82 -1.77
N ARG A 45 -31.29 19.85 -1.94
CA ARG A 45 -29.94 19.90 -1.36
C ARG A 45 -30.00 20.59 0.00
N GLU A 46 -29.29 20.01 0.96
CA GLU A 46 -29.11 20.60 2.29
C GLU A 46 -28.01 21.69 2.26
N GLU A 47 -27.11 21.66 1.27
CA GLU A 47 -25.94 22.52 1.21
C GLU A 47 -25.68 23.04 -0.21
N SER A 48 -25.23 24.30 -0.31
CA SER A 48 -24.95 24.98 -1.56
C SER A 48 -23.60 24.57 -2.15
N THR A 49 -23.60 24.09 -3.39
CA THR A 49 -22.36 23.80 -4.13
C THR A 49 -21.49 25.05 -4.30
N LEU A 50 -22.11 26.20 -4.54
CA LEU A 50 -21.41 27.49 -4.66
C LEU A 50 -20.70 27.85 -3.36
N TRP A 51 -21.33 27.58 -2.21
CA TRP A 51 -20.73 27.82 -0.90
C TRP A 51 -19.52 26.93 -0.65
N ARG A 52 -19.63 25.62 -0.91
CA ARG A 52 -18.49 24.69 -0.79
C ARG A 52 -17.32 25.08 -1.70
N TRP A 53 -17.61 25.55 -2.92
CA TRP A 53 -16.59 26.05 -3.83
C TRP A 53 -15.94 27.32 -3.31
N TYR A 54 -16.72 28.23 -2.71
CA TYR A 54 -16.19 29.43 -2.07
C TYR A 54 -15.31 29.09 -0.87
N GLU A 55 -15.71 28.16 0.00
CA GLU A 55 -14.90 27.72 1.14
C GLU A 55 -13.56 27.12 0.69
N HIS A 56 -13.57 26.24 -0.31
CA HIS A 56 -12.33 25.72 -0.89
C HIS A 56 -11.50 26.79 -1.58
N PHE A 57 -12.15 27.76 -2.24
CA PHE A 57 -11.43 28.89 -2.83
C PHE A 57 -10.78 29.75 -1.75
N VAL A 58 -11.45 30.05 -0.64
CA VAL A 58 -10.91 30.79 0.50
C VAL A 58 -9.78 30.02 1.15
N GLU A 59 -9.93 28.73 1.40
CA GLU A 59 -8.89 27.87 1.95
C GLU A 59 -7.63 27.87 1.08
N VAL A 60 -7.80 27.69 -0.23
CA VAL A 60 -6.70 27.75 -1.21
C VAL A 60 -6.12 29.16 -1.31
N ALA A 61 -6.95 30.20 -1.26
CA ALA A 61 -6.54 31.59 -1.30
C ALA A 61 -5.78 31.98 -0.02
N ASP A 62 -6.16 31.47 1.16
CA ASP A 62 -5.49 31.71 2.44
C ASP A 62 -4.13 31.00 2.48
N VAL A 63 -4.06 29.77 1.94
CA VAL A 63 -2.80 29.05 1.73
C VAL A 63 -1.88 29.79 0.75
N ARG A 64 -2.45 30.40 -0.31
CA ARG A 64 -1.67 31.12 -1.34
C ARG A 64 -1.34 32.56 -1.00
N SER A 65 -2.16 33.23 -0.18
CA SER A 65 -2.05 34.68 0.09
C SER A 65 -1.16 35.00 1.28
N ALA A 66 -0.69 34.00 2.04
CA ALA A 66 0.27 34.19 3.14
C ALA A 66 -0.08 35.42 4.00
N SER A 67 -1.22 35.38 4.72
CA SER A 67 -1.62 36.49 5.58
C SER A 67 -0.41 36.98 6.42
N PRO A 68 0.07 38.23 6.21
CA PRO A 68 1.38 38.69 6.67
C PRO A 68 1.47 38.89 8.20
N TYR A 69 0.45 38.48 8.96
CA TYR A 69 0.36 38.73 10.40
C TYR A 69 0.74 37.54 11.30
N HIS A 70 1.07 36.37 10.74
CA HIS A 70 1.56 35.25 11.56
C HIS A 70 3.05 34.99 11.32
N VAL A 71 3.90 35.46 12.25
CA VAL A 71 5.36 35.24 12.27
C VAL A 71 5.71 33.73 12.22
N GLY A 72 4.84 32.87 12.77
CA GLY A 72 4.99 31.40 12.68
C GLY A 72 4.77 30.82 11.27
N SER A 73 4.00 31.48 10.42
CA SER A 73 3.73 31.00 9.05
C SER A 73 4.89 31.25 8.10
N ARG A 74 5.74 32.26 8.36
CA ARG A 74 6.93 32.54 7.55
C ARG A 74 7.95 31.42 7.62
N HIS A 75 8.31 30.96 8.82
CA HIS A 75 9.20 29.81 8.98
C HIS A 75 8.60 28.52 8.40
N ARG A 76 7.28 28.36 8.48
CA ARG A 76 6.59 27.22 7.90
C ARG A 76 6.61 27.25 6.36
N ILE A 77 6.42 28.42 5.75
CA ILE A 77 6.53 28.61 4.29
C ILE A 77 7.97 28.45 3.83
N GLU A 78 8.95 29.03 4.52
CA GLU A 78 10.38 28.85 4.23
C GLU A 78 10.76 27.36 4.34
N SER A 79 10.26 26.64 5.35
CA SER A 79 10.46 25.20 5.49
C SER A 79 9.80 24.40 4.37
N ILE A 80 8.59 24.76 3.95
CA ILE A 80 7.89 24.10 2.83
C ILE A 80 8.63 24.38 1.52
N MET A 81 9.05 25.62 1.27
CA MET A 81 9.83 25.98 0.08
C MET A 81 11.18 25.26 0.04
N HIS A 82 11.89 25.20 1.16
CA HIS A 82 13.15 24.47 1.25
C HIS A 82 12.93 22.96 1.05
N SER A 83 11.83 22.40 1.55
CA SER A 83 11.44 21.02 1.29
C SER A 83 11.17 20.79 -0.20
N LEU A 84 10.44 21.69 -0.85
CA LEU A 84 10.13 21.62 -2.29
C LEU A 84 11.38 21.81 -3.17
N GLU A 85 12.31 22.67 -2.79
CA GLU A 85 13.60 22.82 -3.49
C GLU A 85 14.48 21.58 -3.35
N ASN A 86 14.51 20.97 -2.15
CA ASN A 86 15.18 19.70 -1.94
C ASN A 86 14.51 18.57 -2.75
N GLU A 87 13.17 18.52 -2.78
CA GLU A 87 12.38 17.60 -3.62
C GLU A 87 12.76 17.74 -5.10
N LYS A 88 12.77 18.98 -5.60
CA LYS A 88 13.12 19.31 -6.98
C LYS A 88 14.55 18.90 -7.31
N LYS A 89 15.50 19.11 -6.40
CA LYS A 89 16.90 18.72 -6.57
C LYS A 89 17.04 17.19 -6.63
N ARG A 90 16.38 16.46 -5.71
CA ARG A 90 16.34 14.99 -5.72
C ARG A 90 15.75 14.47 -7.03
N HIS A 91 14.64 15.04 -7.49
CA HIS A 91 14.05 14.69 -8.78
C HIS A 91 15.00 14.95 -9.96
N GLN A 92 15.74 16.06 -9.96
CA GLN A 92 16.70 16.36 -11.02
C GLN A 92 17.87 15.37 -11.02
N GLU A 93 18.40 15.01 -9.85
CA GLU A 93 19.48 14.02 -9.71
C GLU A 93 19.04 12.64 -10.21
N VAL A 94 17.81 12.24 -9.90
CA VAL A 94 17.17 11.03 -10.42
C VAL A 94 17.05 11.08 -11.96
N VAL A 95 16.54 12.18 -12.52
CA VAL A 95 16.41 12.36 -13.99
C VAL A 95 17.78 12.32 -14.69
N ASP A 96 18.81 12.90 -14.07
CA ASP A 96 20.18 12.90 -14.59
C ASP A 96 20.81 11.50 -14.51
N LEU A 97 20.54 10.73 -13.45
CA LEU A 97 20.91 9.31 -13.34
C LEU A 97 20.27 8.47 -14.46
N PHE A 98 18.97 8.67 -14.73
CA PHE A 98 18.28 7.99 -15.83
C PHE A 98 18.84 8.40 -17.20
N SER A 99 19.21 9.66 -17.38
CA SER A 99 19.78 10.17 -18.64
C SER A 99 21.19 9.61 -18.90
N ARG A 100 21.93 9.25 -17.85
CA ARG A 100 23.25 8.61 -17.94
C ARG A 100 23.16 7.09 -18.12
N ASN A 101 22.17 6.43 -17.54
CA ASN A 101 22.00 4.98 -17.65
C ASN A 101 21.27 4.53 -18.95
N GLY A 102 20.51 5.42 -19.60
CA GLY A 102 19.73 5.10 -20.80
C GLY A 102 20.51 5.03 -22.13
N ARG A 103 21.84 5.14 -22.14
CA ARG A 103 22.64 5.15 -23.38
C ARG A 103 23.81 4.15 -23.32
N GLY A 104 23.52 2.87 -23.54
CA GLY A 104 24.55 1.91 -23.98
C GLY A 104 24.63 0.56 -23.26
N GLY A 105 23.64 0.15 -22.48
CA GLY A 105 23.61 -1.18 -21.88
C GLY A 105 23.08 -2.24 -22.85
N ASN A 106 23.78 -3.38 -22.97
CA ASN A 106 23.25 -4.59 -23.60
C ASN A 106 21.84 -4.86 -23.07
N GLN A 107 20.86 -4.91 -23.97
CA GLN A 107 19.47 -5.19 -23.63
C GLN A 107 19.38 -6.56 -22.96
N MET A 108 19.11 -6.57 -21.65
CA MET A 108 18.93 -7.79 -20.88
C MET A 108 17.61 -8.45 -21.28
N LYS A 109 17.68 -9.65 -21.86
CA LYS A 109 16.49 -10.42 -22.23
C LYS A 109 16.09 -11.34 -21.07
N LEU A 110 14.81 -11.44 -20.79
CA LEU A 110 14.26 -12.43 -19.87
C LEU A 110 13.67 -13.60 -20.64
N GLU A 111 13.86 -14.81 -20.13
CA GLU A 111 13.29 -16.04 -20.66
C GLU A 111 12.40 -16.71 -19.61
N ARG A 112 11.21 -17.14 -20.03
CA ARG A 112 10.30 -17.94 -19.21
C ARG A 112 10.83 -19.38 -19.19
N ILE A 113 11.28 -19.82 -18.03
CA ILE A 113 11.88 -21.16 -17.88
C ILE A 113 10.93 -22.19 -17.29
N GLN A 114 9.86 -21.73 -16.62
CA GLN A 114 8.96 -22.63 -15.92
C GLN A 114 7.52 -22.08 -15.84
N VAL A 115 6.56 -23.01 -15.91
CA VAL A 115 5.14 -22.78 -15.66
C VAL A 115 4.59 -23.94 -14.84
N VAL A 116 4.11 -23.66 -13.62
CA VAL A 116 3.41 -24.62 -12.75
C VAL A 116 1.96 -24.20 -12.63
N ARG A 117 1.01 -25.13 -12.77
CA ARG A 117 -0.43 -24.84 -12.66
C ARG A 117 -1.05 -25.63 -11.52
N LEU A 118 -1.58 -24.92 -10.53
CA LEU A 118 -2.21 -25.53 -9.37
C LEU A 118 -3.74 -25.51 -9.43
N ASN A 119 -4.32 -24.66 -10.29
CA ASN A 119 -5.77 -24.46 -10.41
C ASN A 119 -6.41 -24.04 -9.08
N ILE A 120 -5.81 -23.05 -8.42
CA ILE A 120 -6.23 -22.51 -7.12
C ILE A 120 -6.57 -21.04 -7.32
N LEU A 121 -7.71 -20.57 -6.82
CA LEU A 121 -8.04 -19.16 -6.87
C LEU A 121 -7.24 -18.41 -5.79
N VAL A 122 -6.13 -17.80 -6.16
CA VAL A 122 -5.20 -17.15 -5.24
C VAL A 122 -5.81 -15.86 -4.70
N ARG A 123 -5.77 -15.70 -3.37
CA ARG A 123 -6.16 -14.50 -2.64
C ARG A 123 -4.96 -13.79 -2.01
N GLU A 124 -4.00 -14.56 -1.50
CA GLU A 124 -2.73 -14.05 -0.98
C GLU A 124 -1.61 -15.00 -1.42
N ALA A 125 -0.45 -14.43 -1.76
CA ALA A 125 0.74 -15.16 -2.16
C ALA A 125 1.97 -14.59 -1.47
N PHE A 126 2.89 -15.47 -1.08
CA PHE A 126 4.16 -15.08 -0.49
C PHE A 126 5.28 -16.00 -0.96
N LEU A 127 6.50 -15.49 -1.02
CA LEU A 127 7.71 -16.25 -1.35
C LEU A 127 8.72 -16.13 -0.20
N GLN A 128 9.17 -17.26 0.33
CA GLN A 128 10.17 -17.30 1.40
C GLN A 128 11.00 -18.56 1.31
N ASN A 129 12.33 -18.40 1.36
CA ASN A 129 13.29 -19.51 1.40
C ASN A 129 13.05 -20.55 0.27
N GLY A 130 12.73 -20.11 -0.96
CA GLY A 130 12.49 -21.01 -2.10
C GLY A 130 11.09 -21.63 -2.13
N CYS A 131 10.28 -21.38 -1.11
CA CYS A 131 8.93 -21.90 -1.00
C CYS A 131 7.91 -20.81 -1.31
N ILE A 132 6.96 -21.12 -2.18
CA ILE A 132 5.80 -20.29 -2.43
C ILE A 132 4.66 -20.72 -1.52
N PHE A 133 3.98 -19.76 -0.91
CA PHE A 133 2.81 -19.96 -0.05
C PHE A 133 1.62 -19.31 -0.71
N LEU A 134 0.56 -20.09 -0.96
CA LEU A 134 -0.66 -19.65 -1.62
C LEU A 134 -1.86 -19.85 -0.70
N CYS A 135 -2.66 -18.81 -0.55
CA CYS A 135 -3.91 -18.84 0.20
C CYS A 135 -5.08 -18.64 -0.75
N ASP A 136 -6.07 -19.55 -0.72
CA ASP A 136 -7.32 -19.44 -1.52
C ASP A 136 -8.51 -18.90 -0.71
N GLY A 137 -8.25 -18.45 0.51
CA GLY A 137 -9.26 -18.05 1.49
C GLY A 137 -9.85 -19.20 2.30
N PHE A 138 -9.57 -20.47 1.97
CA PHE A 138 -10.00 -21.67 2.70
C PHE A 138 -8.85 -22.54 3.19
N SER A 139 -7.72 -22.45 2.50
CA SER A 139 -6.59 -23.33 2.63
C SER A 139 -5.31 -22.56 2.36
N ILE A 140 -4.24 -22.99 3.01
CA ILE A 140 -2.89 -22.51 2.72
C ILE A 140 -2.12 -23.70 2.14
N TYR A 141 -1.57 -23.50 0.95
CA TYR A 141 -0.70 -24.44 0.27
C TYR A 141 0.71 -23.89 0.23
N TYR A 142 1.70 -24.78 0.32
CA TYR A 142 3.08 -24.39 0.11
C TYR A 142 3.85 -25.49 -0.61
N GLY A 143 4.85 -25.08 -1.38
CA GLY A 143 5.73 -25.98 -2.10
C GLY A 143 6.89 -25.20 -2.69
N ASP A 144 7.84 -25.90 -3.28
CA ASP A 144 8.76 -25.23 -4.19
C ASP A 144 7.99 -24.70 -5.42
N TYR A 145 8.49 -23.64 -6.03
CA TYR A 145 7.96 -23.18 -7.31
C TYR A 145 8.39 -24.08 -8.49
N SER A 146 9.11 -25.18 -8.21
CA SER A 146 9.47 -26.20 -9.19
C SER A 146 8.29 -27.12 -9.56
N GLY A 147 7.27 -27.19 -8.70
CA GLY A 147 6.02 -27.88 -9.00
C GLY A 147 5.98 -29.36 -8.60
N GLU A 148 7.01 -29.89 -7.93
CA GLU A 148 7.09 -31.33 -7.66
C GLU A 148 6.10 -31.79 -6.59
N SER A 149 5.89 -31.00 -5.52
CA SER A 149 4.87 -31.31 -4.53
C SER A 149 4.42 -30.08 -3.72
N TYR A 150 3.11 -29.97 -3.52
CA TYR A 150 2.50 -28.98 -2.64
C TYR A 150 1.91 -29.66 -1.42
N SER A 151 2.19 -29.10 -0.25
CA SER A 151 1.65 -29.51 1.04
C SER A 151 0.64 -28.48 1.53
N LYS A 152 -0.27 -28.93 2.39
CA LYS A 152 -1.36 -28.11 2.91
C LYS A 152 -1.16 -27.83 4.40
N ILE A 153 -1.32 -26.58 4.83
CA ILE A 153 -1.14 -26.14 6.23
C ILE A 153 -2.48 -26.01 6.97
N ALA A 154 -3.48 -25.45 6.31
CA ALA A 154 -4.77 -25.12 6.92
C ALA A 154 -5.93 -25.69 6.12
N ASP A 155 -6.95 -26.17 6.83
CA ASP A 155 -8.21 -26.73 6.29
C ASP A 155 -9.42 -25.91 6.76
N SER A 156 -9.23 -24.62 6.99
CA SER A 156 -10.25 -23.73 7.52
C SER A 156 -10.13 -22.38 6.83
N SER A 157 -11.26 -21.71 6.62
CA SER A 157 -11.29 -20.34 6.11
C SER A 157 -10.21 -19.46 6.73
N VAL A 158 -9.36 -18.93 5.87
CA VAL A 158 -8.22 -18.08 6.19
C VAL A 158 -8.54 -16.68 5.70
N ARG A 159 -8.60 -15.72 6.63
CA ARG A 159 -8.94 -14.34 6.31
C ARG A 159 -7.74 -13.45 6.07
N ASN A 160 -6.61 -13.80 6.66
CA ASN A 160 -5.35 -13.07 6.61
C ASN A 160 -4.22 -14.06 6.93
N MET A 161 -3.11 -13.94 6.21
CA MET A 161 -1.89 -14.70 6.44
C MET A 161 -0.67 -13.78 6.47
N CYS A 162 0.33 -14.16 7.27
CA CYS A 162 1.67 -13.61 7.19
C CYS A 162 2.70 -14.72 7.34
N ILE A 163 3.90 -14.48 6.84
CA ILE A 163 5.00 -15.43 6.86
C ILE A 163 6.25 -14.78 7.42
N SER A 164 7.11 -15.54 8.08
CA SER A 164 8.44 -15.06 8.48
C SER A 164 9.49 -16.15 8.38
N ASP A 165 10.73 -15.73 8.19
CA ASP A 165 11.87 -16.64 8.27
C ASP A 165 12.05 -17.14 9.72
N GLY A 166 12.07 -18.46 9.88
CA GLY A 166 12.35 -19.12 11.16
C GLY A 166 13.82 -19.47 11.35
N GLY A 167 14.66 -19.26 10.32
CA GLY A 167 16.05 -19.69 10.29
C GLY A 167 16.21 -21.19 10.01
N ASP A 168 17.42 -21.61 9.61
CA ASP A 168 17.75 -23.01 9.29
C ASP A 168 16.82 -23.66 8.25
N GLY A 169 16.33 -22.86 7.28
CA GLY A 169 15.38 -23.33 6.26
C GLY A 169 13.96 -23.56 6.78
N ARG A 170 13.63 -23.08 7.98
CA ARG A 170 12.27 -23.14 8.54
C ARG A 170 11.51 -21.87 8.17
N VAL A 171 10.22 -22.02 7.87
CA VAL A 171 9.33 -20.88 7.62
C VAL A 171 8.20 -20.92 8.63
N ARG A 172 7.88 -19.77 9.21
CA ARG A 172 6.74 -19.63 10.13
C ARG A 172 5.58 -19.01 9.39
N VAL A 173 4.41 -19.59 9.55
CA VAL A 173 3.18 -19.15 8.90
C VAL A 173 2.16 -18.81 9.97
N GLY A 174 1.80 -17.53 10.04
CA GLY A 174 0.77 -16.99 10.90
C GLY A 174 -0.49 -16.79 10.10
N TYR A 175 -1.64 -17.21 10.62
CA TYR A 175 -2.91 -17.04 9.91
C TYR A 175 -4.09 -16.89 10.84
N VAL A 176 -5.10 -16.16 10.36
CA VAL A 176 -6.35 -15.87 11.08
C VAL A 176 -7.50 -16.67 10.48
N CYS A 177 -8.19 -17.46 11.31
CA CYS A 177 -9.34 -18.25 10.90
C CYS A 177 -10.69 -17.53 11.18
N ASP A 178 -11.79 -18.07 10.64
CA ASP A 178 -13.16 -17.53 10.78
C ASP A 178 -13.63 -17.26 12.21
N ALA A 179 -13.10 -17.99 13.19
CA ALA A 179 -13.47 -17.82 14.59
C ALA A 179 -12.61 -16.76 15.32
N ASN A 180 -11.87 -15.89 14.63
CA ASN A 180 -10.82 -15.05 15.24
C ASN A 180 -9.75 -15.86 15.99
N ALA A 181 -9.59 -17.13 15.61
CA ALA A 181 -8.49 -17.96 16.06
C ALA A 181 -7.25 -17.57 15.26
N VAL A 182 -6.15 -17.32 15.94
CA VAL A 182 -4.85 -17.06 15.31
C VAL A 182 -3.95 -18.23 15.58
N ARG A 183 -3.36 -18.75 14.50
CA ARG A 183 -2.45 -19.89 14.56
C ARG A 183 -1.11 -19.50 13.98
N VAL A 184 -0.05 -19.97 14.62
CA VAL A 184 1.30 -19.92 14.07
C VAL A 184 1.82 -21.33 13.99
N VAL A 185 2.23 -21.73 12.79
CA VAL A 185 2.90 -23.00 12.53
C VAL A 185 4.30 -22.74 12.01
N GLU A 186 5.21 -23.65 12.32
CA GLU A 186 6.53 -23.73 11.71
C GLU A 186 6.53 -24.87 10.72
N VAL A 187 7.11 -24.62 9.55
CA VAL A 187 7.16 -25.54 8.43
C VAL A 187 8.63 -25.79 8.07
N SER A 188 9.00 -27.06 7.92
CA SER A 188 10.32 -27.49 7.49
C SER A 188 10.20 -28.70 6.56
N GLY A 189 10.43 -28.50 5.27
CA GLY A 189 10.18 -29.53 4.26
C GLY A 189 8.69 -29.91 4.25
N ARG A 190 8.34 -31.12 4.68
CA ARG A 190 6.94 -31.59 4.81
C ARG A 190 6.43 -31.58 6.25
N GLU A 191 7.32 -31.33 7.20
CA GLU A 191 6.96 -31.33 8.63
C GLU A 191 6.31 -30.01 9.01
N GLN A 192 5.29 -30.10 9.86
CA GLN A 192 4.57 -28.95 10.40
C GLN A 192 4.50 -29.06 11.91
N LYS A 193 4.83 -27.98 12.60
CA LYS A 193 4.80 -27.88 14.06
C LYS A 193 3.96 -26.68 14.47
N SER A 194 2.89 -26.91 15.23
CA SER A 194 2.14 -25.81 15.83
C SER A 194 2.99 -25.13 16.90
N LEU A 195 3.19 -23.83 16.77
CA LEU A 195 3.91 -23.00 17.75
C LEU A 195 2.95 -22.29 18.68
N LEU A 196 1.88 -21.71 18.13
CA LEU A 196 0.96 -20.86 18.88
C LEU A 196 -0.47 -21.05 18.36
N THR A 197 -1.43 -21.10 19.29
CA THR A 197 -2.86 -21.03 18.98
C THR A 197 -3.53 -20.11 19.99
N LEU A 198 -4.14 -19.03 19.51
CA LEU A 198 -4.82 -18.03 20.31
C LEU A 198 -6.27 -17.92 19.87
N GLN A 199 -7.14 -17.61 20.83
CA GLN A 199 -8.55 -17.34 20.58
C GLN A 199 -8.87 -15.92 21.02
N HIS A 200 -9.34 -15.09 20.09
CA HIS A 200 -9.67 -13.70 20.37
C HIS A 200 -11.17 -13.47 20.39
N SER A 201 -11.63 -12.64 21.33
CA SER A 201 -13.02 -12.19 21.42
C SER A 201 -13.31 -11.03 20.46
N VAL A 202 -12.29 -10.26 20.10
CA VAL A 202 -12.36 -9.14 19.15
C VAL A 202 -11.90 -9.62 17.79
N SER A 203 -12.55 -9.12 16.73
CA SER A 203 -12.16 -9.43 15.36
C SER A 203 -10.72 -9.02 15.09
N VAL A 204 -9.94 -9.93 14.51
CA VAL A 204 -8.55 -9.66 14.10
C VAL A 204 -8.57 -9.05 12.71
N LYS A 205 -7.99 -7.86 12.56
CA LYS A 205 -7.89 -7.12 11.29
C LYS A 205 -6.66 -7.55 10.50
N ASN A 206 -5.50 -7.59 11.16
CA ASN A 206 -4.23 -7.91 10.54
C ASN A 206 -3.27 -8.59 11.52
N ILE A 207 -2.31 -9.35 11.01
CA ILE A 207 -1.23 -9.97 11.78
C ILE A 207 0.11 -9.78 11.08
N ALA A 208 1.19 -9.66 11.85
CA ALA A 208 2.55 -9.74 11.34
C ALA A 208 3.40 -10.65 12.22
N LEU A 209 4.27 -11.43 11.59
CA LEU A 209 5.25 -12.25 12.26
C LEU A 209 6.62 -11.65 12.03
N VAL A 210 7.28 -11.26 13.11
CA VAL A 210 8.63 -10.72 13.03
C VAL A 210 9.48 -11.48 14.04
N ARG A 211 10.43 -12.28 13.54
CA ARG A 211 11.24 -13.20 14.35
C ARG A 211 10.35 -14.13 15.19
N ASP A 212 10.52 -14.12 16.51
CA ASP A 212 9.76 -14.93 17.48
C ASP A 212 8.55 -14.20 18.09
N GLN A 213 8.07 -13.14 17.42
CA GLN A 213 6.96 -12.33 17.89
C GLN A 213 5.82 -12.25 16.87
N LEU A 214 4.60 -12.39 17.36
CA LEU A 214 3.36 -12.14 16.64
C LEU A 214 2.78 -10.79 17.07
N PHE A 215 2.59 -9.91 16.10
CA PHE A 215 1.88 -8.65 16.24
C PHE A 215 0.47 -8.83 15.70
N LEU A 216 -0.53 -8.55 16.52
CA LEU A 216 -1.93 -8.76 16.18
C LEU A 216 -2.68 -7.44 16.30
N LEU A 217 -3.11 -6.91 15.16
CA LEU A 217 -3.98 -5.74 15.09
C LEU A 217 -5.44 -6.18 15.11
N ASP A 218 -6.16 -5.78 16.14
CA ASP A 218 -7.59 -6.04 16.25
C ASP A 218 -8.45 -4.92 15.63
N ALA A 219 -9.75 -5.17 15.51
CA ALA A 219 -10.71 -4.23 14.94
C ALA A 219 -10.91 -2.96 15.80
N THR A 220 -10.42 -2.92 17.04
CA THR A 220 -10.41 -1.71 17.86
C THR A 220 -9.19 -0.83 17.59
N GLY A 221 -8.28 -1.30 16.74
CA GLY A 221 -7.06 -0.59 16.35
C GLY A 221 -5.93 -0.73 17.37
N PHE A 222 -6.02 -1.67 18.31
CA PHE A 222 -4.90 -1.94 19.22
C PHE A 222 -4.08 -3.13 18.72
N VAL A 223 -2.75 -3.02 18.89
CA VAL A 223 -1.82 -4.10 18.57
C VAL A 223 -1.45 -4.84 19.83
N LYS A 224 -1.72 -6.15 19.85
CA LYS A 224 -1.28 -7.07 20.91
C LYS A 224 -0.06 -7.83 20.42
N THR A 225 0.91 -8.02 21.32
CA THR A 225 2.17 -8.71 21.00
C THR A 225 2.27 -10.01 21.77
N TYR A 226 2.62 -11.10 21.09
CA TYR A 226 2.79 -12.42 21.68
C TYR A 226 4.14 -13.00 21.28
N SER A 227 4.86 -13.57 22.23
CA SER A 227 5.93 -14.51 21.91
C SER A 227 5.35 -15.79 21.33
N LEU A 228 6.10 -16.47 20.47
CA LEU A 228 5.70 -17.78 19.95
C LEU A 228 5.65 -18.87 21.04
N SER A 229 6.26 -18.62 22.21
CA SER A 229 6.06 -19.43 23.43
C SER A 229 4.73 -19.19 24.15
N GLY A 230 3.88 -18.27 23.66
CA GLY A 230 2.56 -17.98 24.21
C GLY A 230 2.51 -16.89 25.26
N GLY A 231 3.66 -16.35 25.69
CA GLY A 231 3.71 -15.20 26.59
C GLY A 231 3.24 -13.93 25.89
N SER A 232 2.25 -13.23 26.46
CA SER A 232 1.84 -11.90 25.99
C SER A 232 2.83 -10.83 26.47
N HIS A 233 3.17 -9.91 25.58
CA HIS A 233 3.96 -8.73 25.92
C HIS A 233 3.09 -7.48 25.82
N HIS A 234 3.38 -6.54 26.70
CA HIS A 234 2.83 -5.19 26.68
C HIS A 234 3.86 -4.26 26.07
N SER A 235 3.46 -3.50 25.06
CA SER A 235 4.26 -2.43 24.47
C SER A 235 3.59 -1.10 24.80
N ALA A 236 4.31 -0.26 25.56
CA ALA A 236 3.82 1.07 25.95
C ALA A 236 3.46 1.94 24.73
N PHE A 237 4.06 1.68 23.57
CA PHE A 237 3.74 2.34 22.31
C PHE A 237 2.32 1.99 21.85
N PHE A 238 2.00 0.70 21.75
CA PHE A 238 0.69 0.23 21.27
C PHE A 238 -0.43 0.44 22.29
N GLU A 239 -0.13 0.63 23.57
CA GLU A 239 -1.13 0.95 24.59
C GLU A 239 -1.70 2.37 24.45
N LYS A 240 -0.95 3.28 23.82
CA LYS A 240 -1.30 4.71 23.75
C LYS A 240 -1.69 5.17 22.34
N LYS A 241 -1.53 4.31 21.33
CA LYS A 241 -1.79 4.64 19.94
C LYS A 241 -2.75 3.66 19.31
N VAL A 242 -3.75 4.22 18.64
CA VAL A 242 -4.61 3.47 17.72
C VAL A 242 -3.85 3.31 16.42
N VAL A 243 -3.71 2.07 15.97
CA VAL A 243 -3.09 1.66 14.72
C VAL A 243 -4.21 1.37 13.71
N TYR A 244 -4.10 1.96 12.53
CA TYR A 244 -5.01 1.69 11.43
C TYR A 244 -4.60 0.41 10.70
N GLU A 245 -3.31 0.21 10.45
CA GLU A 245 -2.82 -0.90 9.63
C GLU A 245 -1.40 -1.32 10.01
N ILE A 246 -1.12 -2.63 9.98
CA ILE A 246 0.23 -3.16 9.95
C ILE A 246 0.59 -3.35 8.48
N VAL A 247 1.60 -2.63 8.01
CA VAL A 247 1.98 -2.60 6.61
C VAL A 247 2.94 -3.75 6.27
N GLY A 248 3.86 -4.04 7.19
CA GLY A 248 4.90 -5.04 7.03
C GLY A 248 6.02 -4.84 8.03
N TRP A 249 7.19 -5.42 7.74
CA TRP A 249 8.38 -5.26 8.56
C TRP A 249 9.64 -5.26 7.68
N LEU A 250 10.70 -4.63 8.21
CA LEU A 250 12.04 -4.56 7.61
C LEU A 250 13.05 -4.96 8.69
N GLY A 251 13.56 -6.19 8.64
CA GLY A 251 14.43 -6.70 9.70
C GLY A 251 13.73 -6.76 11.07
N SER A 252 14.22 -6.00 12.06
CA SER A 252 13.61 -5.84 13.39
C SER A 252 12.57 -4.72 13.49
N ARG A 253 12.25 -4.05 12.39
CA ARG A 253 11.40 -2.86 12.39
C ARG A 253 10.02 -3.20 11.88
N LEU A 254 8.99 -2.98 12.69
CA LEU A 254 7.60 -3.09 12.27
C LEU A 254 7.12 -1.76 11.71
N LEU A 255 6.48 -1.79 10.54
CA LEU A 255 5.90 -0.62 9.90
C LEU A 255 4.39 -0.60 10.11
N VAL A 256 3.89 0.46 10.71
CA VAL A 256 2.47 0.62 11.03
C VAL A 256 1.95 2.00 10.62
N ILE A 257 0.71 2.07 10.16
CA ILE A 257 0.01 3.34 9.93
C ILE A 257 -0.82 3.63 11.18
N ASP A 258 -0.56 4.75 11.85
CA ASP A 258 -1.32 5.15 13.03
C ASP A 258 -2.68 5.79 12.68
N SER A 259 -3.51 6.09 13.68
CA SER A 259 -4.82 6.71 13.48
C SER A 259 -4.78 8.14 12.94
N ARG A 260 -3.60 8.76 12.83
CA ARG A 260 -3.40 10.06 12.16
C ARG A 260 -2.94 9.86 10.72
N ASN A 261 -2.98 8.63 10.21
CA ASN A 261 -2.51 8.26 8.88
C ASN A 261 -1.01 8.54 8.68
N VAL A 262 -0.23 8.41 9.75
CA VAL A 262 1.22 8.58 9.70
C VAL A 262 1.89 7.21 9.68
N LEU A 263 2.84 7.00 8.77
CA LEU A 263 3.69 5.81 8.81
C LEU A 263 4.67 5.92 9.98
N VAL A 264 4.69 4.90 10.80
CA VAL A 264 5.49 4.82 12.01
C VAL A 264 6.33 3.56 11.95
N GLU A 265 7.61 3.71 12.29
CA GLU A 265 8.51 2.60 12.47
C GLU A 265 8.64 2.28 13.97
N TYR A 266 8.45 1.01 14.30
CA TYR A 266 8.62 0.49 15.64
C TYR A 266 9.77 -0.50 15.64
N ASP A 267 10.86 -0.15 16.30
CA ASP A 267 12.01 -1.04 16.48
C ASP A 267 11.69 -2.04 17.59
N ILE A 268 11.63 -3.32 17.24
CA ILE A 268 11.23 -4.39 18.15
C ILE A 268 12.29 -4.66 19.22
N ASP A 269 13.57 -4.42 18.91
CA ASP A 269 14.70 -4.72 19.78
C ASP A 269 14.88 -3.64 20.85
N SER A 270 14.91 -2.37 20.43
CA SER A 270 15.00 -1.23 21.36
C SER A 270 13.66 -0.92 22.02
N ARG A 271 12.55 -1.38 21.43
CA ARG A 271 11.16 -1.00 21.77
C ARG A 271 10.91 0.50 21.64
N GLU A 272 11.74 1.18 20.87
CA GLU A 272 11.61 2.58 20.55
C GLU A 272 10.77 2.76 19.28
N CYS A 273 10.22 3.96 19.14
CA CYS A 273 9.42 4.32 17.99
C CYS A 273 10.02 5.57 17.36
N GLU A 274 10.28 5.47 16.06
CA GLU A 274 10.67 6.60 15.26
C GLU A 274 9.53 6.95 14.32
N GLN A 275 9.08 8.20 14.39
CA GLN A 275 8.11 8.71 13.43
C GLN A 275 8.87 9.04 12.14
N LEU A 276 8.69 8.22 11.12
CA LEU A 276 9.35 8.39 9.82
C LEU A 276 8.66 9.48 8.99
N GLY A 277 8.81 10.73 9.43
CA GLY A 277 8.27 11.89 8.73
C GLY A 277 6.74 11.90 8.64
N ALA A 278 6.18 13.09 8.36
CA ALA A 278 4.78 13.20 7.99
C ALA A 278 4.66 12.78 6.52
N MET A 279 4.51 11.48 6.24
CA MET A 279 3.96 11.01 4.96
C MET A 279 2.47 11.34 4.88
N GLU A 280 2.08 12.59 5.16
CA GLU A 280 0.69 13.02 5.29
C GLU A 280 -0.14 12.79 4.00
N LEU A 281 0.48 12.41 2.87
CA LEU A 281 -0.16 12.40 1.56
C LEU A 281 0.11 11.16 0.68
N GLU A 282 0.96 10.22 1.08
CA GLU A 282 1.43 9.17 0.17
C GLU A 282 1.18 7.77 0.74
N PRO A 283 0.22 7.00 0.17
CA PRO A 283 -0.10 5.68 0.69
C PRO A 283 1.05 4.70 0.42
N VAL A 284 1.41 3.94 1.45
CA VAL A 284 2.29 2.79 1.27
C VAL A 284 1.55 1.73 0.45
N LEU A 285 2.19 1.26 -0.62
CA LEU A 285 1.63 0.28 -1.53
C LEU A 285 1.95 -1.14 -1.08
N SER A 286 3.21 -1.39 -0.70
CA SER A 286 3.70 -2.71 -0.33
C SER A 286 5.03 -2.62 0.42
N VAL A 287 5.36 -3.67 1.16
CA VAL A 287 6.68 -3.91 1.77
C VAL A 287 7.14 -5.29 1.31
N LYS A 288 8.31 -5.37 0.69
CA LYS A 288 8.89 -6.64 0.26
C LYS A 288 10.39 -6.64 0.48
N GLU A 289 10.91 -7.71 1.05
CA GLU A 289 12.32 -7.83 1.39
C GLU A 289 12.76 -6.63 2.24
N ASN A 290 13.74 -5.86 1.76
CA ASN A 290 14.22 -4.64 2.39
C ASN A 290 13.66 -3.36 1.75
N HIS A 291 12.63 -3.47 0.90
CA HIS A 291 12.11 -2.38 0.10
C HIS A 291 10.71 -1.95 0.55
N LEU A 292 10.55 -0.65 0.68
CA LEU A 292 9.26 0.00 0.91
C LEU A 292 8.80 0.71 -0.35
N PHE A 293 7.60 0.37 -0.84
CA PHE A 293 7.01 0.94 -2.04
C PHE A 293 5.92 1.94 -1.65
N VAL A 294 6.05 3.18 -2.09
CA VAL A 294 5.15 4.28 -1.71
C VAL A 294 4.61 4.98 -2.95
N ASN A 295 3.33 5.35 -2.93
CA ASN A 295 2.69 6.13 -3.98
C ASN A 295 2.83 7.64 -3.76
N SER A 296 3.70 8.26 -4.54
CA SER A 296 4.09 9.67 -4.43
C SER A 296 3.60 10.56 -5.58
N SER A 297 2.63 10.09 -6.38
CA SER A 297 2.40 10.41 -7.82
C SER A 297 3.16 9.50 -8.80
N GLY A 298 4.05 8.68 -8.25
CA GLY A 298 4.81 7.60 -8.87
C GLY A 298 4.93 6.42 -7.91
N VAL A 299 5.82 5.47 -8.20
CA VAL A 299 6.30 4.51 -7.21
C VAL A 299 7.67 5.00 -6.77
N SER A 300 7.78 5.39 -5.51
CA SER A 300 9.06 5.60 -4.82
C SER A 300 9.42 4.32 -4.06
N VAL A 301 10.67 3.88 -4.17
CA VAL A 301 11.21 2.69 -3.50
C VAL A 301 12.35 3.11 -2.58
N TYR A 302 12.18 2.83 -1.29
CA TYR A 302 13.18 3.09 -0.25
C TYR A 302 13.79 1.77 0.22
N GLU A 303 15.11 1.70 0.33
CA GLU A 303 15.82 0.53 0.87
C GLU A 303 16.12 0.73 2.36
N GLY A 304 15.66 -0.17 3.23
CA GLY A 304 15.91 -0.08 4.68
C GLY A 304 14.99 0.90 5.43
N GLY A 305 13.89 1.32 4.81
CA GLY A 305 12.85 2.18 5.41
C GLY A 305 12.99 3.67 5.04
N ILE A 306 12.00 4.48 5.40
CA ILE A 306 11.90 5.90 4.97
C ILE A 306 12.93 6.79 5.66
N GLY A 307 13.37 6.44 6.87
CA GLY A 307 14.40 7.17 7.60
C GLY A 307 15.82 6.94 7.05
N SER A 308 15.97 5.95 6.18
CA SER A 308 17.18 5.83 5.39
C SER A 308 17.10 6.89 4.27
N ASP A 309 18.12 7.71 4.11
CA ASP A 309 18.22 8.63 2.96
C ASP A 309 18.38 7.87 1.60
N HIS A 310 18.01 6.58 1.54
CA HIS A 310 18.28 5.66 0.45
C HIS A 310 17.04 5.44 -0.41
N LEU A 311 16.59 6.51 -1.07
CA LEU A 311 15.71 6.39 -2.24
C LEU A 311 16.49 5.64 -3.34
N VAL A 312 16.19 4.36 -3.54
CA VAL A 312 16.89 3.52 -4.51
C VAL A 312 16.25 3.57 -5.89
N HIS A 313 14.94 3.86 -5.96
CA HIS A 313 14.24 3.98 -7.21
C HIS A 313 13.07 4.94 -7.10
N SER A 314 12.80 5.69 -8.16
CA SER A 314 11.53 6.38 -8.33
C SER A 314 11.11 6.33 -9.79
N GLY A 315 9.89 5.88 -10.06
CA GLY A 315 9.34 5.75 -11.41
C GLY A 315 7.90 6.22 -11.46
N LYS A 316 7.41 6.55 -12.65
CA LYS A 316 5.97 6.82 -12.83
C LYS A 316 5.20 5.51 -12.71
N VAL A 317 4.12 5.50 -11.92
CA VAL A 317 3.19 4.36 -11.93
C VAL A 317 2.47 4.37 -13.27
N GLU A 318 2.61 3.31 -14.06
CA GLU A 318 1.69 3.12 -15.18
C GLU A 318 0.28 2.84 -14.63
N PRO A 319 -0.81 3.19 -15.34
CA PRO A 319 -2.14 2.81 -14.90
C PRO A 319 -2.27 1.29 -14.76
N LYS A 320 -3.01 0.83 -13.74
CA LYS A 320 -3.37 -0.60 -13.52
C LYS A 320 -2.21 -1.51 -13.11
N MET A 321 -1.22 -0.96 -12.42
CA MET A 321 -0.26 -1.76 -11.67
C MET A 321 -0.98 -2.54 -10.56
N ILE A 322 -0.63 -3.81 -10.42
CA ILE A 322 -1.17 -4.73 -9.40
C ILE A 322 -0.14 -4.89 -8.28
N ASP A 323 1.12 -5.14 -8.65
CA ASP A 323 2.17 -5.48 -7.69
C ASP A 323 3.57 -5.09 -8.21
N PHE A 324 4.56 -5.05 -7.31
CA PHE A 324 5.91 -4.56 -7.59
C PHE A 324 6.99 -5.43 -6.93
N ALA A 325 8.19 -5.45 -7.50
CA ALA A 325 9.39 -6.02 -6.88
C ALA A 325 10.64 -5.29 -7.40
N MET A 326 11.76 -5.39 -6.68
CA MET A 326 13.06 -4.90 -7.15
C MET A 326 13.88 -6.06 -7.71
N PHE A 327 14.37 -5.93 -8.96
CA PHE A 327 15.20 -6.92 -9.60
C PHE A 327 16.44 -6.27 -10.21
N ARG A 328 17.63 -6.65 -9.74
CA ARG A 328 18.92 -6.09 -10.19
C ARG A 328 18.94 -4.54 -10.19
N GLY A 329 18.35 -3.93 -9.16
CA GLY A 329 18.24 -2.47 -9.03
C GLY A 329 17.19 -1.80 -9.91
N GLY A 330 16.48 -2.55 -10.76
CA GLY A 330 15.35 -2.07 -11.54
C GLY A 330 14.01 -2.43 -10.90
N LEU A 331 13.00 -1.59 -11.13
CA LEU A 331 11.62 -1.86 -10.71
C LEU A 331 10.97 -2.86 -11.68
N VAL A 332 10.57 -4.01 -11.15
CA VAL A 332 9.67 -4.95 -11.81
C VAL A 332 8.25 -4.58 -11.44
N ALA A 333 7.44 -4.40 -12.47
CA ALA A 333 6.08 -3.91 -12.39
C ALA A 333 5.14 -4.99 -12.95
N LEU A 334 4.26 -5.55 -12.11
CA LEU A 334 3.23 -6.48 -12.55
C LEU A 334 1.91 -5.76 -12.84
N LYS A 335 1.35 -5.99 -14.03
CA LYS A 335 -0.02 -5.67 -14.39
C LYS A 335 -0.81 -6.94 -14.64
N ARG A 336 -2.10 -6.77 -14.96
CA ARG A 336 -3.02 -7.88 -15.13
C ARG A 336 -2.55 -8.95 -16.11
N ASN A 337 -2.00 -8.59 -17.27
CA ASN A 337 -1.55 -9.56 -18.27
C ASN A 337 -0.14 -9.25 -18.78
N GLU A 338 0.60 -8.37 -18.11
CA GLU A 338 1.96 -8.02 -18.53
C GLU A 338 2.85 -7.80 -17.32
N LEU A 339 4.08 -8.30 -17.40
CA LEU A 339 5.20 -7.96 -16.56
C LEU A 339 6.04 -6.90 -17.28
N VAL A 340 6.31 -5.78 -16.61
CA VAL A 340 7.09 -4.66 -17.14
C VAL A 340 8.39 -4.54 -16.37
N PHE A 341 9.53 -4.56 -17.07
CA PHE A 341 10.85 -4.40 -16.46
C PHE A 341 11.80 -3.76 -17.47
N ASP A 342 12.44 -2.65 -17.11
CA ASP A 342 13.42 -1.94 -17.96
C ASP A 342 12.96 -1.71 -19.42
N GLY A 343 11.69 -1.32 -19.59
CA GLY A 343 11.05 -1.13 -20.90
C GLY A 343 10.62 -2.41 -21.63
N PHE A 344 11.01 -3.59 -21.14
CA PHE A 344 10.50 -4.87 -21.62
C PHE A 344 9.09 -5.12 -21.11
N ARG A 345 8.29 -5.76 -21.97
CA ARG A 345 6.93 -6.20 -21.66
C ARG A 345 6.84 -7.68 -21.98
N ILE A 346 6.48 -8.47 -20.98
CA ILE A 346 6.34 -9.92 -21.09
C ILE A 346 4.90 -10.26 -20.75
N GLU A 347 4.23 -10.99 -21.64
CA GLU A 347 2.86 -11.44 -21.38
C GLU A 347 2.86 -12.44 -20.23
N VAL A 348 1.92 -12.29 -19.30
CA VAL A 348 1.71 -13.21 -18.17
C VAL A 348 0.23 -13.51 -18.02
N ASP A 349 -0.09 -14.66 -17.43
CA ASP A 349 -1.48 -15.03 -17.17
C ASP A 349 -2.02 -14.31 -15.92
N LYS A 350 -3.08 -13.51 -16.05
CA LYS A 350 -3.86 -12.85 -14.98
C LYS A 350 -3.06 -12.61 -13.68
N GLY A 351 -2.02 -11.80 -13.76
CA GLY A 351 -1.08 -11.55 -12.67
C GLY A 351 -1.78 -11.13 -11.37
N HIS A 352 -1.35 -11.75 -10.28
CA HIS A 352 -1.74 -11.49 -8.90
C HIS A 352 -0.58 -10.89 -8.10
N SER A 353 0.56 -11.58 -8.08
CA SER A 353 1.75 -11.14 -7.32
C SER A 353 3.05 -11.39 -8.07
N VAL A 354 4.07 -10.57 -7.78
CA VAL A 354 5.43 -10.71 -8.31
C VAL A 354 6.44 -10.75 -7.17
N PHE A 355 7.41 -11.64 -7.28
CA PHE A 355 8.50 -11.81 -6.33
C PHE A 355 9.83 -11.91 -7.07
N VAL A 356 10.92 -11.70 -6.34
CA VAL A 356 12.27 -11.91 -6.82
C VAL A 356 12.95 -12.89 -5.87
N GLN A 357 13.65 -13.87 -6.42
CA GLN A 357 14.44 -14.81 -5.64
C GLN A 357 15.56 -15.37 -6.48
N ASP A 358 16.77 -15.46 -5.92
CA ASP A 358 17.92 -16.14 -6.55
C ASP A 358 18.14 -15.74 -8.00
N ASP A 359 18.06 -14.43 -8.27
CA ASP A 359 18.21 -13.85 -9.61
C ASP A 359 17.09 -14.22 -10.62
N GLN A 360 15.94 -14.65 -10.11
CA GLN A 360 14.75 -14.98 -10.90
C GLN A 360 13.58 -14.08 -10.51
N ILE A 361 12.68 -13.84 -11.46
CA ILE A 361 11.38 -13.21 -11.21
C ILE A 361 10.32 -14.31 -11.18
N VAL A 362 9.56 -14.37 -10.10
CA VAL A 362 8.45 -15.32 -9.91
C VAL A 362 7.14 -14.56 -9.98
N VAL A 363 6.27 -14.93 -10.92
CA VAL A 363 4.93 -14.33 -11.08
C VAL A 363 3.88 -15.37 -10.73
N VAL A 364 2.90 -14.96 -9.92
CA VAL A 364 1.75 -15.78 -9.52
C VAL A 364 0.50 -15.18 -10.15
N SER A 365 -0.32 -16.01 -10.80
CA SER A 365 -1.63 -15.62 -11.34
C SER A 365 -2.76 -15.79 -10.32
N ASP A 366 -3.89 -15.15 -10.58
CA ASP A 366 -5.13 -15.36 -9.83
C ASP A 366 -5.60 -16.81 -9.83
N GLU A 367 -5.22 -17.60 -10.86
CA GLU A 367 -5.63 -19.00 -11.03
C GLU A 367 -4.59 -19.99 -10.49
N GLY A 368 -3.57 -19.49 -9.79
CA GLY A 368 -2.53 -20.30 -9.19
C GLY A 368 -1.55 -20.87 -10.21
N THR A 369 -1.38 -20.18 -11.33
CA THR A 369 -0.25 -20.39 -12.25
C THR A 369 0.97 -19.68 -11.68
N ILE A 370 2.10 -20.37 -11.62
CA ILE A 370 3.39 -19.81 -11.21
C ILE A 370 4.31 -19.82 -12.44
N GLU A 371 4.77 -18.65 -12.86
CA GLU A 371 5.70 -18.46 -13.96
C GLU A 371 7.04 -17.97 -13.42
N VAL A 372 8.15 -18.57 -13.88
CA VAL A 372 9.51 -18.17 -13.47
C VAL A 372 10.27 -17.64 -14.68
N PHE A 373 10.89 -16.48 -14.51
CA PHE A 373 11.69 -15.79 -15.51
C PHE A 373 13.13 -15.62 -15.04
N THR A 374 14.08 -15.89 -15.93
CA THR A 374 15.52 -15.71 -15.68
C THR A 374 16.15 -14.80 -16.75
N PRO A 375 17.21 -14.05 -16.44
CA PRO A 375 18.03 -13.39 -17.44
C PRO A 375 18.69 -14.37 -18.40
N VAL A 376 18.68 -14.04 -19.68
CA VAL A 376 19.49 -14.69 -20.71
C VAL A 376 20.82 -13.95 -20.78
N SER A 377 21.91 -14.66 -20.50
CA SER A 377 23.26 -14.13 -20.71
C SER A 377 23.51 -14.02 -22.22
N SER A 378 23.68 -12.80 -22.73
CA SER A 378 24.02 -12.54 -24.13
C SER A 378 25.48 -12.78 -24.44
#